data_AF-K4EIE8-F1
#
_entry.id   AF-K4EIE8-F1
#
_cell.length_a   1.000
_cell.length_b   1.000
_cell.length_c   1.000
_cell.angle_alpha   90.00
_cell.angle_beta   90.00
_cell.angle_gamma   90.00
#
_symmetry.space_group_name_H-M   'P 1'
#
loop_
_entity.id
_entity.type
_entity.pdbx_description
1 polymer ?
#
loop_
_entity_poly.entity_id
_entity_poly.type
_entity_poly.pdbx_seq_one_letter_code
_entity_poly.pdbx_strand_id
1 'polypeptide(L)'
;GTLRPKDKIKLMATGAQYPVEHVGVFSPKSRNLESLSAGQVGFIIAGIKELAATKVGDTVTHTARPAAEPLPGFKEVKPQVFAGLYPVEANQYDALRESLEKLKLNDASLQYEPEVSQALGFGFRCGFLGLLHMEIVQERLEREFDMDLITTAPTVVYEVVQADGSQIKVENPAKMPEPSKIEEIREPIVTVNLYMPQDYVGSVITLCTQKRGNQINMQYHGRQVQLTYEIPMAEIVLDFFDRLKSVSRGYASMDYEF
;
A
#
# COMPACT_ATOMS: atom_id res chain seq x y z
N GLY A 1 -27.36 10.89 11.15
CA GLY A 1 -26.65 11.96 11.88
C GLY A 1 -26.57 13.21 11.02
N THR A 2 -26.26 14.35 11.63
CA THR A 2 -26.01 15.62 10.92
C THR A 2 -24.78 16.27 11.55
N LEU A 3 -23.93 16.87 10.72
CA LEU A 3 -22.72 17.57 11.12
C LEU A 3 -22.81 19.04 10.71
N ARG A 4 -22.48 19.96 11.62
CA ARG A 4 -22.52 21.41 11.39
C ARG A 4 -21.16 22.04 11.71
N PRO A 5 -20.86 23.20 11.09
CA PRO A 5 -19.80 24.07 11.58
C PRO A 5 -19.95 24.35 13.08
N LYS A 6 -18.84 24.42 13.81
CA LYS A 6 -18.70 24.58 15.27
C LYS A 6 -19.02 23.35 16.11
N ASP A 7 -19.46 22.24 15.52
CA ASP A 7 -19.61 20.99 16.26
C ASP A 7 -18.23 20.45 16.69
N LYS A 8 -18.19 19.78 17.85
CA LYS A 8 -17.00 19.04 18.29
C LYS A 8 -17.10 17.60 17.85
N ILE A 9 -16.17 17.19 17.00
CA ILE A 9 -16.07 15.83 16.51
C ILE A 9 -14.98 15.06 17.24
N LYS A 10 -15.14 13.74 17.25
CA LYS A 10 -14.19 12.75 17.75
C LYS A 10 -13.93 11.75 16.63
N LEU A 11 -12.66 11.50 16.35
CA LEU A 11 -12.20 10.39 15.52
C LEU A 11 -12.22 9.11 16.35
N MET A 12 -12.93 8.08 15.90
CA MET A 12 -13.14 6.87 16.72
C MET A 12 -11.90 5.99 16.80
N ALA A 13 -11.05 5.94 15.77
CA ALA A 13 -9.82 5.15 15.79
C ALA A 13 -8.74 5.72 16.71
N THR A 14 -8.54 7.05 16.68
CA THR A 14 -7.48 7.72 17.48
C THR A 14 -7.99 8.32 18.79
N GLY A 15 -9.31 8.52 18.92
CA GLY A 15 -9.93 9.20 20.05
C GLY A 15 -9.72 10.72 20.05
N ALA A 16 -9.01 11.26 19.06
CA ALA A 16 -8.69 12.68 18.95
C ALA A 16 -9.96 13.53 18.73
N GLN A 17 -10.00 14.71 19.33
CA GLN A 17 -11.14 15.60 19.28
C GLN A 17 -10.78 16.91 18.61
N TYR A 18 -11.62 17.34 17.67
CA TYR A 18 -11.41 18.57 16.92
C TYR A 18 -12.70 19.37 16.77
N PRO A 19 -12.64 20.71 16.79
CA PRO A 19 -13.75 21.54 16.38
C PRO A 19 -13.86 21.53 14.85
N VAL A 20 -15.08 21.40 14.34
CA VAL A 20 -15.39 21.58 12.91
C VAL A 20 -15.44 23.07 12.61
N GLU A 21 -14.62 23.55 11.69
CA GLU A 21 -14.64 24.93 11.23
C GLU A 21 -15.62 25.10 10.09
N HIS A 22 -15.52 24.24 9.07
CA HIS A 22 -16.37 24.28 7.88
C HIS A 22 -16.75 22.87 7.42
N VAL A 23 -17.92 22.78 6.79
CA VAL A 23 -18.37 21.60 6.06
C VAL A 23 -18.80 22.02 4.67
N GLY A 24 -18.66 21.13 3.69
CA GLY A 24 -19.00 21.46 2.32
C GLY A 24 -19.05 20.27 1.40
N VAL A 25 -19.34 20.53 0.12
CA VAL A 25 -19.38 19.53 -0.95
C VAL A 25 -18.53 20.01 -2.13
N PHE A 26 -18.02 19.05 -2.90
CA PHE A 26 -17.35 19.33 -4.16
C PHE A 26 -18.35 19.27 -5.31
N SER A 27 -18.51 20.37 -6.03
CA SER A 27 -19.42 20.43 -7.18
C SER A 27 -18.98 21.48 -8.21
N PRO A 28 -18.09 21.16 -9.15
CA PRO A 28 -16.70 20.68 -9.01
C PRO A 28 -15.76 21.65 -8.27
N LYS A 29 -16.18 22.91 -8.03
CA LYS A 29 -15.51 23.80 -7.08
C LYS A 29 -15.97 23.47 -5.66
N SER A 30 -15.15 23.80 -4.66
CA SER A 30 -15.55 23.65 -3.25
C SER A 30 -16.68 24.63 -2.93
N ARG A 31 -17.75 24.11 -2.33
CA ARG A 31 -18.88 24.91 -1.84
C ARG A 31 -19.13 24.59 -0.37
N ASN A 32 -19.05 25.61 0.47
CA ASN A 32 -19.41 25.48 1.88
C ASN A 32 -20.92 25.31 2.04
N LEU A 33 -21.30 24.43 2.96
CA LEU A 33 -22.69 24.17 3.35
C LEU A 33 -22.88 24.49 4.83
N GLU A 34 -24.12 24.74 5.24
CA GLU A 34 -24.48 24.94 6.64
C GLU A 34 -24.47 23.64 7.45
N SER A 35 -24.69 22.50 6.78
CA SER A 35 -24.63 21.18 7.41
C SER A 35 -24.42 20.07 6.38
N LEU A 36 -23.83 18.97 6.81
CA LEU A 36 -23.81 17.69 6.11
C LEU A 36 -24.74 16.71 6.83
N SER A 37 -25.73 16.19 6.11
CA SER A 37 -26.71 15.23 6.60
C SER A 37 -26.43 13.81 6.10
N ALA A 38 -27.06 12.82 6.73
CA ALA A 38 -26.92 11.42 6.34
C ALA A 38 -27.22 11.21 4.85
N GLY A 39 -26.34 10.46 4.17
CA GLY A 39 -26.42 10.18 2.73
C GLY A 39 -25.68 11.18 1.84
N GLN A 40 -25.14 12.27 2.39
CA GLN A 40 -24.35 13.24 1.64
C GLN A 40 -22.86 12.92 1.68
N VAL A 41 -22.16 13.17 0.56
CA VAL A 41 -20.71 13.06 0.44
C VAL A 41 -20.13 14.46 0.32
N GLY A 42 -19.12 14.76 1.14
CA GLY A 42 -18.54 16.09 1.24
C GLY A 42 -17.19 16.10 1.95
N PHE A 43 -16.73 17.29 2.32
CA PHE A 43 -15.50 17.49 3.08
C PHE A 43 -15.79 18.19 4.42
N ILE A 44 -14.88 17.98 5.37
CA ILE A 44 -14.89 18.58 6.70
C ILE A 44 -13.54 19.26 6.88
N ILE A 45 -13.56 20.53 7.26
CA ILE A 45 -12.36 21.26 7.69
C ILE A 45 -12.43 21.34 9.20
N ALA A 46 -11.53 20.63 9.85
CA ALA A 46 -11.22 20.75 11.26
C ALA A 46 -9.71 20.98 11.32
N GLY A 47 -9.20 21.82 12.23
CA GLY A 47 -7.78 22.22 12.33
C GLY A 47 -6.81 21.08 12.68
N ILE A 48 -6.86 19.99 11.94
CA ILE A 48 -6.08 18.77 12.07
C ILE A 48 -4.76 19.02 11.34
N LYS A 49 -3.69 19.12 12.11
CA LYS A 49 -2.34 19.39 11.58
C LYS A 49 -1.61 18.13 11.12
N GLU A 50 -1.92 17.01 11.74
CA GLU A 50 -1.24 15.73 11.50
C GLU A 50 -2.15 14.79 10.72
N LEU A 51 -1.76 14.47 9.49
CA LEU A 51 -2.50 13.54 8.63
C LEU A 51 -2.63 12.15 9.27
N ALA A 52 -1.65 11.76 10.08
CA ALA A 52 -1.64 10.50 10.84
C ALA A 52 -2.82 10.39 11.84
N ALA A 53 -3.38 11.52 12.28
CA ALA A 53 -4.55 11.53 13.14
C ALA A 53 -5.83 11.15 12.37
N THR A 54 -5.87 11.40 11.06
CA THR A 54 -6.99 11.13 10.16
C THR A 54 -6.70 9.94 9.26
N LYS A 55 -6.97 8.73 9.76
CA LYS A 55 -6.79 7.51 8.98
C LYS A 55 -7.97 7.31 8.02
N VAL A 56 -7.67 6.91 6.78
CA VAL A 56 -8.70 6.62 5.76
C VAL A 56 -9.55 5.43 6.22
N GLY A 57 -10.88 5.59 6.16
CA GLY A 57 -11.84 4.59 6.65
C GLY A 57 -12.22 4.73 8.13
N ASP A 58 -11.65 5.70 8.86
CA ASP A 58 -12.07 5.99 10.24
C ASP A 58 -13.49 6.57 10.28
N THR A 59 -14.15 6.40 11.43
CA THR A 59 -15.48 6.95 11.70
C THR A 59 -15.38 8.24 12.50
N VAL A 60 -15.98 9.31 11.98
CA VAL A 60 -16.12 10.59 12.65
C VAL A 60 -17.47 10.66 13.37
N THR A 61 -17.46 10.95 14.66
CA THR A 61 -18.70 11.10 15.46
C THR A 61 -18.69 12.38 16.28
N HIS A 62 -19.84 12.80 16.82
CA HIS A 62 -19.93 13.89 17.79
C HIS A 62 -19.31 13.50 19.14
N THR A 63 -18.61 14.43 19.79
CA THR A 63 -18.11 14.22 21.16
C THR A 63 -19.24 14.16 22.19
N ALA A 64 -20.26 15.02 22.05
CA ALA A 64 -21.37 15.10 23.00
C ALA A 64 -22.39 13.97 22.86
N ARG A 65 -22.50 13.38 21.65
CA ARG A 65 -23.37 12.25 21.34
C ARG A 65 -22.60 11.27 20.45
N PRO A 66 -21.67 10.50 21.02
CA PRO A 66 -20.89 9.55 20.26
C PRO A 66 -21.80 8.44 19.69
N ALA A 67 -21.48 7.96 18.50
CA ALA A 67 -22.04 6.72 17.98
C ALA A 67 -21.66 5.55 18.89
N ALA A 68 -22.54 4.56 19.01
CA ALA A 68 -22.32 3.40 19.87
C ALA A 68 -21.14 2.54 19.38
N GLU A 69 -21.03 2.37 18.06
CA GLU A 69 -20.00 1.56 17.42
C GLU A 69 -19.46 2.29 16.18
N PRO A 70 -18.16 2.13 15.87
CA PRO A 70 -17.59 2.62 14.62
C PRO A 70 -18.12 1.82 13.43
N LEU A 71 -18.01 2.38 12.22
CA LEU A 71 -18.33 1.64 11.00
C LEU A 71 -17.37 0.44 10.83
N PRO A 72 -17.89 -0.73 10.42
CA PRO A 72 -17.05 -1.88 10.13
C PRO A 72 -16.18 -1.61 8.91
N GLY A 73 -15.00 -2.24 8.87
CA GLY A 73 -14.10 -2.18 7.70
C GLY A 73 -12.87 -1.28 7.86
N PHE A 74 -12.74 -0.55 8.97
CA PHE A 74 -11.48 0.14 9.25
C PHE A 74 -10.35 -0.88 9.50
N LYS A 75 -9.37 -0.91 8.60
CA LYS A 75 -8.12 -1.64 8.75
C LYS A 75 -6.98 -0.71 8.42
N GLU A 76 -5.98 -0.66 9.29
CA GLU A 76 -4.74 0.04 8.98
C GLU A 76 -4.01 -0.69 7.86
N VAL A 77 -3.89 -0.03 6.72
CA VAL A 77 -3.26 -0.61 5.54
C VAL A 77 -1.76 -0.67 5.80
N LYS A 78 -1.22 -1.88 5.92
CA LYS A 78 0.22 -2.09 6.12
C LYS A 78 0.92 -2.15 4.76
N PRO A 79 2.13 -1.59 4.64
CA PRO A 79 2.93 -1.78 3.44
C PRO A 79 3.19 -3.27 3.21
N GLN A 80 3.01 -3.71 1.97
CA GLN A 80 3.25 -5.10 1.58
C GLN A 80 4.55 -5.25 0.78
N VAL A 81 5.00 -4.17 0.13
CA VAL A 81 6.19 -4.14 -0.73
C VAL A 81 7.17 -3.12 -0.18
N PHE A 82 8.45 -3.49 -0.11
CA PHE A 82 9.53 -2.60 0.36
C PHE A 82 10.65 -2.52 -0.67
N ALA A 83 11.11 -1.31 -0.97
CA ALA A 83 12.26 -1.08 -1.83
C ALA A 83 13.14 0.04 -1.25
N GLY A 84 14.45 -0.04 -1.49
CA GLY A 84 15.37 1.05 -1.19
C GLY A 84 15.39 2.07 -2.32
N LEU A 85 15.26 3.35 -1.98
CA LEU A 85 15.41 4.50 -2.86
C LEU A 85 16.72 5.22 -2.52
N TYR A 86 17.62 5.32 -3.49
CA TYR A 86 18.91 5.97 -3.32
C TYR A 86 19.07 7.07 -4.38
N PRO A 87 19.54 8.27 -4.01
CA PRO A 87 19.86 9.28 -5.00
C PRO A 87 21.09 8.84 -5.81
N VAL A 88 21.13 9.19 -7.10
CA VAL A 88 22.33 8.98 -7.92
C VAL A 88 23.52 9.79 -7.39
N GLU A 89 23.24 11.01 -6.92
CA GLU A 89 24.24 11.91 -6.33
C GLU A 89 24.08 11.97 -4.80
N ALA A 90 25.16 11.69 -4.06
CA ALA A 90 25.13 11.63 -2.59
C ALA A 90 24.77 12.95 -1.90
N ASN A 91 24.98 14.10 -2.55
CA ASN A 91 24.60 15.43 -2.05
C ASN A 91 23.08 15.68 -2.10
N GLN A 92 22.31 14.87 -2.84
CA GLN A 92 20.86 14.99 -2.94
C GLN A 92 20.11 14.23 -1.84
N TYR A 93 20.81 13.59 -0.90
CA TYR A 93 20.19 12.85 0.20
C TYR A 93 19.21 13.72 1.03
N ASP A 94 19.61 14.95 1.37
CA ASP A 94 18.76 15.86 2.14
C ASP A 94 17.54 16.33 1.31
N ALA A 95 17.72 16.53 0.01
CA ALA A 95 16.63 16.87 -0.91
C ALA A 95 15.64 15.70 -1.06
N LEU A 96 16.12 14.45 -1.10
CA LEU A 96 15.29 13.25 -1.12
C LEU A 96 14.46 13.13 0.15
N ARG A 97 15.08 13.39 1.31
CA ARG A 97 14.39 13.40 2.59
C ARG A 97 13.24 14.42 2.60
N GLU A 98 13.51 15.64 2.17
CA GLU A 98 12.52 16.72 2.16
C GLU A 98 11.37 16.41 1.17
N SER A 99 11.70 15.82 0.03
CA SER A 99 10.72 15.41 -0.99
C SER A 99 9.83 14.27 -0.50
N LEU A 100 10.39 13.25 0.16
CA LEU A 100 9.63 12.18 0.80
C LEU A 100 8.72 12.70 1.91
N GLU A 101 9.18 13.66 2.71
CA GLU A 101 8.38 14.29 3.76
C GLU A 101 7.18 15.06 3.17
N LYS A 102 7.41 15.85 2.11
CA LYS A 102 6.34 16.54 1.36
C LYS A 102 5.36 15.57 0.72
N LEU A 103 5.84 14.44 0.19
CA LEU A 103 4.99 13.45 -0.44
C LEU A 103 4.13 12.70 0.59
N LYS A 104 4.69 12.39 1.76
CA LYS A 104 3.98 11.77 2.89
C LYS A 104 2.86 12.63 3.47
N LEU A 105 2.91 13.96 3.31
CA LEU A 105 1.78 14.84 3.67
C LEU A 105 0.53 14.58 2.82
N ASN A 106 0.72 14.07 1.60
CA ASN A 106 -0.39 13.73 0.69
C ASN A 106 -0.70 12.22 0.73
N ASP A 107 0.30 11.38 1.01
CA ASP A 107 0.15 9.93 1.05
C ASP A 107 0.39 9.36 2.45
N ALA A 108 -0.71 9.02 3.14
CA ALA A 108 -0.67 8.43 4.47
C ALA A 108 -0.10 7.00 4.50
N SER A 109 -0.06 6.33 3.35
CA SER A 109 0.35 4.92 3.26
C SER A 109 1.84 4.74 3.05
N LEU A 110 2.53 5.78 2.54
CA LEU A 110 3.96 5.78 2.36
C LEU A 110 4.69 5.77 3.72
N GLN A 111 5.48 4.73 3.92
CA GLN A 111 6.39 4.63 5.06
C GLN A 111 7.82 4.70 4.55
N TYR A 112 8.71 5.37 5.27
CA TYR A 112 10.12 5.41 4.92
C TYR A 112 10.99 5.43 6.19
N GLU A 113 12.11 4.73 6.14
CA GLU A 113 13.17 4.77 7.15
C GLU A 113 14.53 5.03 6.49
N PRO A 114 15.43 5.81 7.12
CA PRO A 114 16.79 5.99 6.61
C PRO A 114 17.52 4.64 6.56
N GLU A 115 18.18 4.36 5.43
CA GLU A 115 18.96 3.14 5.24
C GLU A 115 20.33 3.49 4.63
N VAL A 116 21.37 2.76 5.05
CA VAL A 116 22.72 2.89 4.48
C VAL A 116 23.06 1.59 3.76
N SER A 117 23.26 1.69 2.45
CA SER A 117 23.76 0.60 1.62
C SER A 117 25.28 0.70 1.51
N GLN A 118 25.96 -0.45 1.58
CA GLN A 118 27.41 -0.51 1.38
C GLN A 118 27.83 -0.09 -0.03
N ALA A 119 26.96 -0.31 -1.03
CA ALA A 119 27.25 -0.03 -2.44
C ALA A 119 26.69 1.31 -2.91
N LEU A 120 25.47 1.67 -2.45
CA LEU A 120 24.74 2.85 -2.93
C LEU A 120 24.83 4.05 -1.96
N GLY A 121 25.42 3.87 -0.78
CA GLY A 121 25.54 4.92 0.22
C GLY A 121 24.23 5.19 0.95
N PHE A 122 23.95 6.46 1.23
CA PHE A 122 22.80 6.89 2.02
C PHE A 122 21.53 6.95 1.16
N GLY A 123 20.46 6.33 1.64
CA GLY A 123 19.14 6.37 1.01
C GLY A 123 18.02 6.10 2.01
N PHE A 124 16.87 5.72 1.48
CA PHE A 124 15.67 5.46 2.26
C PHE A 124 15.06 4.13 1.88
N ARG A 125 14.78 3.30 2.88
CA ARG A 125 13.94 2.13 2.73
C ARG A 125 12.49 2.58 2.77
N CYS A 126 11.77 2.41 1.66
CA CYS A 126 10.38 2.83 1.53
C CYS A 126 9.45 1.62 1.47
N GLY A 127 8.34 1.70 2.19
CA GLY A 127 7.25 0.74 2.20
C GLY A 127 6.06 1.26 1.40
N PHE A 128 5.53 0.42 0.52
CA PHE A 128 4.45 0.69 -0.42
C PHE A 128 3.31 -0.32 -0.27
N LEU A 129 2.10 0.08 -0.68
CA LEU A 129 0.92 -0.79 -0.72
C LEU A 129 1.05 -1.91 -1.77
N GLY A 130 1.81 -1.67 -2.83
CA GLY A 130 2.00 -2.59 -3.94
C GLY A 130 2.94 -2.00 -4.99
N LEU A 131 3.14 -2.71 -6.09
CA LEU A 131 4.04 -2.30 -7.18
C LEU A 131 3.62 -0.99 -7.83
N LEU A 132 2.35 -0.83 -8.20
CA LEU A 132 1.88 0.39 -8.85
C LEU A 132 2.05 1.62 -7.94
N HIS A 133 1.86 1.45 -6.63
CA HIS A 133 2.08 2.53 -5.67
C HIS A 133 3.57 2.94 -5.63
N MET A 134 4.48 1.97 -5.69
CA MET A 134 5.92 2.23 -5.78
C MET A 134 6.28 3.00 -7.06
N GLU A 135 5.78 2.58 -8.22
CA GLU A 135 6.01 3.27 -9.50
C GLU A 135 5.48 4.70 -9.49
N ILE A 136 4.27 4.93 -8.95
CA ILE A 136 3.70 6.28 -8.85
C ILE A 136 4.57 7.16 -7.94
N VAL A 137 5.00 6.65 -6.78
CA VAL A 137 5.84 7.42 -5.86
C VAL A 137 7.19 7.76 -6.50
N GLN A 138 7.82 6.79 -7.17
CA GLN A 138 9.07 7.01 -7.90
C GLN A 138 8.90 8.09 -8.99
N GLU A 139 7.92 7.92 -9.87
CA GLU A 139 7.69 8.85 -10.99
C GLU A 139 7.36 10.27 -10.48
N ARG A 140 6.65 10.39 -9.35
CA ARG A 140 6.38 11.69 -8.72
C ARG A 140 7.65 12.31 -8.16
N LEU A 141 8.54 11.54 -7.54
CA LEU A 141 9.83 12.05 -7.07
C LEU A 141 10.70 12.54 -8.23
N GLU A 142 10.78 11.77 -9.32
CA GLU A 142 11.53 12.14 -10.53
C GLU A 142 10.93 13.38 -11.20
N ARG A 143 9.61 13.46 -11.40
CA ARG A 143 8.96 14.55 -12.14
C ARG A 143 8.66 15.81 -11.34
N GLU A 144 8.18 15.67 -10.10
CA GLU A 144 7.76 16.83 -9.28
C GLU A 144 8.94 17.47 -8.55
N PHE A 145 9.98 16.68 -8.24
CA PHE A 145 11.12 17.12 -7.43
C PHE A 145 12.46 17.04 -8.16
N ASP A 146 12.47 16.68 -9.46
CA ASP A 146 13.67 16.64 -10.32
C ASP A 146 14.81 15.79 -9.71
N MET A 147 14.44 14.61 -9.20
CA MET A 147 15.35 13.72 -8.50
C MET A 147 15.72 12.50 -9.34
N ASP A 148 17.01 12.28 -9.55
CA ASP A 148 17.50 11.04 -10.16
C ASP A 148 17.67 9.95 -9.10
N LEU A 149 16.89 8.87 -9.22
CA LEU A 149 16.81 7.82 -8.21
C LEU A 149 17.23 6.45 -8.75
N ILE A 150 17.91 5.69 -7.89
CA ILE A 150 18.19 4.27 -8.06
C ILE A 150 17.30 3.50 -7.09
N THR A 151 16.45 2.63 -7.64
CA THR A 151 15.57 1.76 -6.86
C THR A 151 16.17 0.36 -6.76
N THR A 152 16.24 -0.21 -5.55
CA THR A 152 16.61 -1.63 -5.39
C THR A 152 15.48 -2.54 -5.81
N ALA A 153 15.79 -3.82 -6.04
CA ALA A 153 14.76 -4.83 -6.21
C ALA A 153 13.76 -4.80 -5.03
N PRO A 154 12.46 -4.77 -5.31
CA PRO A 154 11.45 -4.77 -4.27
C PRO A 154 11.42 -6.13 -3.55
N THR A 155 11.06 -6.08 -2.28
CA THR A 155 11.08 -7.23 -1.37
C THR A 155 9.79 -7.24 -0.55
N VAL A 156 9.48 -8.41 0.01
CA VAL A 156 8.29 -8.64 0.83
C VAL A 156 8.70 -8.93 2.27
N VAL A 157 7.75 -8.85 3.18
CA VAL A 157 7.97 -9.16 4.60
C VAL A 157 7.94 -10.67 4.80
N TYR A 158 9.05 -11.23 5.29
CA TYR A 158 9.13 -12.64 5.70
C TYR A 158 8.82 -12.77 7.19
N GLU A 159 8.22 -13.89 7.58
CA GLU A 159 8.06 -14.28 8.97
C GLU A 159 9.08 -15.37 9.29
N VAL A 160 9.93 -15.13 10.28
CA VAL A 160 10.99 -16.05 10.67
C VAL A 160 10.69 -16.56 12.07
N VAL A 161 10.58 -17.88 12.19
CA VAL A 161 10.48 -18.58 13.46
C VAL A 161 11.89 -18.95 13.89
N GLN A 162 12.32 -18.43 15.03
CA GLN A 162 13.60 -18.76 15.62
C GLN A 162 13.49 -20.06 16.43
N ALA A 163 14.63 -20.72 16.66
CA ALA A 163 14.71 -21.97 17.44
C ALA A 163 14.27 -21.82 18.91
N ASP A 164 14.13 -20.59 19.41
CA ASP A 164 13.55 -20.28 20.72
C ASP A 164 12.01 -20.16 20.68
N GLY A 165 11.39 -20.36 19.51
CA GLY A 165 9.96 -20.21 19.25
C GLY A 165 9.51 -18.76 19.01
N SER A 166 10.41 -17.78 19.06
CA SER A 166 10.07 -16.38 18.79
C SER A 166 9.84 -16.13 17.30
N GLN A 167 8.84 -15.31 16.98
CA GLN A 167 8.51 -14.92 15.61
C GLN A 167 8.98 -13.49 15.37
N ILE A 168 9.80 -13.30 14.34
CA ILE A 168 10.25 -11.98 13.90
C ILE A 168 9.78 -11.72 12.47
N LYS A 169 9.44 -10.47 12.18
CA LYS A 169 9.14 -10.02 10.83
C LYS A 169 10.37 -9.38 10.23
N VAL A 170 10.84 -9.92 9.13
CA VAL A 170 12.04 -9.46 8.44
C VAL A 170 11.62 -8.77 7.16
N GLU A 171 11.69 -7.45 7.17
CA GLU A 171 11.46 -6.58 6.01
C GLU A 171 12.74 -6.34 5.19
N ASN A 172 13.91 -6.52 5.81
CA ASN A 172 15.22 -6.28 5.21
C ASN A 172 16.05 -7.56 5.29
N PRO A 173 16.51 -8.13 4.15
CA PRO A 173 17.37 -9.30 4.14
C PRO A 173 18.65 -9.16 4.99
N ALA A 174 19.18 -7.94 5.17
CA ALA A 174 20.34 -7.70 6.02
C ALA A 174 20.06 -7.86 7.52
N LYS A 175 18.79 -7.73 7.95
CA LYS A 175 18.34 -7.93 9.33
C LYS A 175 17.99 -9.41 9.61
N MET A 176 18.24 -10.31 8.67
CA MET A 176 17.95 -11.75 8.82
C MET A 176 18.83 -12.35 9.95
N PRO A 177 18.26 -13.17 10.85
CA PRO A 177 19.05 -13.85 11.88
C PRO A 177 20.10 -14.78 11.28
N GLU A 178 21.10 -15.11 12.10
CA GLU A 178 22.05 -16.16 11.74
C GLU A 178 21.34 -17.49 11.48
N PRO A 179 21.72 -18.24 10.43
CA PRO A 179 21.06 -19.50 10.06
C PRO A 179 20.90 -20.50 11.20
N SER A 180 21.85 -20.52 12.15
CA SER A 180 21.83 -21.39 13.33
C SER A 180 20.66 -21.13 14.29
N LYS A 181 20.06 -19.93 14.23
CA LYS A 181 18.92 -19.54 15.07
C LYS A 181 17.58 -19.71 14.36
N ILE A 182 17.59 -20.02 13.07
CA ILE A 182 16.38 -20.12 12.25
C ILE A 182 15.85 -21.55 12.31
N GLU A 183 14.59 -21.70 12.70
CA GLU A 183 13.87 -22.97 12.63
C GLU A 183 13.04 -23.05 11.34
N GLU A 184 12.28 -22.01 11.04
CA GLU A 184 11.37 -21.96 9.89
C GLU A 184 11.35 -20.55 9.30
N ILE A 185 11.30 -20.45 7.96
CA ILE A 185 11.06 -19.20 7.25
C ILE A 185 9.75 -19.35 6.49
N ARG A 186 8.81 -18.44 6.76
CA ARG A 186 7.52 -18.36 6.12
C ARG A 186 7.50 -17.18 5.17
N GLU A 187 7.18 -17.47 3.91
CA GLU A 187 6.98 -16.45 2.89
C GLU A 187 5.49 -16.08 2.77
N PRO A 188 5.17 -14.83 2.42
CA PRO A 188 3.80 -14.40 2.18
C PRO A 188 3.26 -15.03 0.89
N ILE A 189 2.20 -15.84 0.99
CA ILE A 189 1.46 -16.38 -0.15
C ILE A 189 0.23 -15.50 -0.38
N VAL A 190 -0.06 -15.18 -1.63
CA VAL A 190 -1.28 -14.46 -2.02
C VAL A 190 -2.13 -15.29 -2.96
N THR A 191 -3.44 -15.09 -2.87
CA THR A 191 -4.40 -15.64 -3.83
C THR A 191 -4.52 -14.70 -5.00
N VAL A 192 -4.06 -15.14 -6.18
CA VAL A 192 -4.08 -14.39 -7.42
C VAL A 192 -5.22 -14.85 -8.30
N ASN A 193 -6.12 -13.92 -8.64
CA ASN A 193 -7.20 -14.11 -9.60
C ASN A 193 -6.78 -13.52 -10.95
N LEU A 194 -6.71 -14.37 -11.96
CA LEU A 194 -6.30 -14.01 -13.31
C LEU A 194 -7.48 -14.18 -14.27
N TYR A 195 -7.76 -13.14 -15.07
CA TYR A 195 -8.82 -13.16 -16.06
C TYR A 195 -8.23 -12.97 -17.45
N MET A 196 -8.57 -13.85 -18.39
CA MET A 196 -8.03 -13.80 -19.75
C MET A 196 -8.92 -14.53 -20.76
N PRO A 197 -8.76 -14.28 -22.07
CA PRO A 197 -9.33 -15.13 -23.12
C PRO A 197 -8.73 -16.55 -23.11
N GLN A 198 -9.51 -17.54 -23.56
CA GLN A 198 -9.08 -18.95 -23.63
C GLN A 198 -7.74 -19.16 -24.37
N ASP A 199 -7.47 -18.35 -25.39
CA ASP A 199 -6.28 -18.48 -26.26
C ASP A 199 -4.94 -18.32 -25.50
N TYR A 200 -4.94 -17.64 -24.35
CA TYR A 200 -3.72 -17.33 -23.58
C TYR A 200 -3.52 -18.20 -22.34
N VAL A 201 -4.48 -19.06 -22.01
CA VAL A 201 -4.49 -19.86 -20.78
C VAL A 201 -3.22 -20.70 -20.63
N GLY A 202 -2.79 -21.39 -21.68
CA GLY A 202 -1.60 -22.26 -21.61
C GLY A 202 -0.32 -21.49 -21.27
N SER A 203 -0.13 -20.32 -21.88
CA SER A 203 1.03 -19.45 -21.62
C SER A 203 1.01 -18.90 -20.19
N VAL A 204 -0.17 -18.52 -19.69
CA VAL A 204 -0.30 -17.98 -18.33
C VAL A 204 -0.13 -19.08 -17.28
N ILE A 205 -0.65 -20.28 -17.50
CA ILE A 205 -0.41 -21.44 -16.61
C ILE A 205 1.09 -21.71 -16.52
N THR A 206 1.80 -21.72 -17.65
CA THR A 206 3.25 -21.95 -17.67
C THR A 206 4.00 -20.87 -16.88
N LEU A 207 3.59 -19.61 -17.01
CA LEU A 207 4.16 -18.50 -16.23
C LEU A 207 3.90 -18.69 -14.73
N CYS A 208 2.68 -19.06 -14.33
CA CYS A 208 2.34 -19.29 -12.92
C CYS A 208 3.14 -20.45 -12.34
N THR A 209 3.29 -21.56 -13.07
CA THR A 209 4.09 -22.71 -12.65
C THR A 209 5.57 -22.37 -12.50
N GLN A 210 6.14 -21.57 -13.42
CA GLN A 210 7.53 -21.10 -13.30
C GLN A 210 7.75 -20.24 -12.05
N LYS A 211 6.69 -19.56 -11.60
CA LYS A 211 6.68 -18.66 -10.45
C LYS A 211 6.23 -19.34 -9.16
N ARG A 212 6.37 -20.66 -9.08
CA ARG A 212 6.03 -21.50 -7.91
C ARG A 212 4.55 -21.40 -7.53
N GLY A 213 3.68 -21.05 -8.48
CA GLY A 213 2.25 -20.93 -8.26
C GLY A 213 1.55 -22.28 -8.18
N ASN A 214 0.66 -22.44 -7.20
CA ASN A 214 -0.22 -23.59 -7.06
C ASN A 214 -1.62 -23.26 -7.60
N GLN A 215 -2.14 -24.07 -8.54
CA GLN A 215 -3.45 -23.82 -9.13
C GLN A 215 -4.55 -24.29 -8.17
N ILE A 216 -5.42 -23.38 -7.75
CA ILE A 216 -6.54 -23.66 -6.85
C ILE A 216 -7.82 -23.93 -7.63
N ASN A 217 -8.10 -23.11 -8.64
CA ASN A 217 -9.36 -23.17 -9.37
C ASN A 217 -9.19 -22.69 -10.82
N MET A 218 -10.07 -23.18 -11.69
CA MET A 218 -10.17 -22.77 -13.08
C MET A 218 -11.64 -22.79 -13.50
N GLN A 219 -12.17 -21.65 -13.93
CA GLN A 219 -13.56 -21.49 -14.33
C GLN A 219 -13.66 -20.87 -15.71
N TYR A 220 -14.54 -21.43 -16.54
CA TYR A 220 -14.83 -20.95 -17.87
C TYR A 220 -16.11 -20.11 -17.87
N HIS A 221 -15.98 -18.87 -18.32
CA HIS A 221 -17.07 -17.91 -18.50
C HIS A 221 -17.25 -17.67 -20.02
N GLY A 222 -17.70 -18.71 -20.73
CA GLY A 222 -17.78 -18.69 -22.18
C GLY A 222 -16.39 -18.54 -22.81
N ARG A 223 -16.10 -17.37 -23.40
CA ARG A 223 -14.79 -17.06 -24.03
C ARG A 223 -13.73 -16.58 -23.05
N GLN A 224 -14.13 -16.20 -21.83
CA GLN A 224 -13.21 -15.79 -20.77
C GLN A 224 -12.94 -16.96 -19.84
N VAL A 225 -11.74 -16.97 -19.26
CA VAL A 225 -11.28 -17.94 -18.28
C VAL A 225 -10.80 -17.17 -17.06
N GLN A 226 -11.25 -17.63 -15.90
CA GLN A 226 -10.75 -17.20 -14.62
C GLN A 226 -9.88 -18.30 -14.04
N LEU A 227 -8.65 -17.98 -13.70
CA LEU A 227 -7.71 -18.84 -12.98
C LEU A 227 -7.48 -18.27 -11.59
N THR A 228 -7.51 -19.13 -10.58
CA THR A 228 -7.14 -18.77 -9.21
C THR A 228 -5.92 -19.58 -8.83
N TYR A 229 -4.85 -18.88 -8.45
CA TYR A 229 -3.57 -19.45 -8.05
C TYR A 229 -3.16 -18.93 -6.67
N GLU A 230 -2.49 -19.76 -5.89
CA GLU A 230 -1.69 -19.31 -4.76
C GLU A 230 -0.25 -19.13 -5.23
N ILE A 231 0.29 -17.91 -5.14
CA ILE A 231 1.64 -17.58 -5.61
C ILE A 231 2.39 -16.86 -4.48
N PRO A 232 3.67 -17.17 -4.24
CA PRO A 232 4.50 -16.38 -3.35
C PRO A 232 4.58 -14.92 -3.79
N MET A 233 4.29 -13.99 -2.88
CA MET A 233 4.26 -12.56 -3.20
C MET A 233 5.61 -12.05 -3.71
N ALA A 234 6.72 -12.63 -3.23
CA ALA A 234 8.07 -12.31 -3.70
C ALA A 234 8.23 -12.52 -5.22
N GLU A 235 7.58 -13.54 -5.78
CA GLU A 235 7.63 -13.86 -7.20
C GLU A 235 6.79 -12.92 -8.05
N ILE A 236 5.70 -12.40 -7.47
CA ILE A 236 4.81 -11.41 -8.12
C ILE A 236 5.52 -10.07 -8.25
N VAL A 237 6.20 -9.67 -7.19
CA VAL A 237 6.82 -8.35 -7.01
C VAL A 237 8.04 -8.14 -7.93
N LEU A 238 8.67 -9.20 -8.44
CA LEU A 238 9.95 -9.08 -9.15
C LEU A 238 9.82 -8.81 -10.66
N ASP A 239 8.79 -9.35 -11.33
CA ASP A 239 8.50 -9.11 -12.77
C ASP A 239 7.19 -9.77 -13.28
N PHE A 240 6.30 -10.25 -12.40
CA PHE A 240 5.18 -11.09 -12.83
C PHE A 240 4.18 -10.33 -13.70
N PHE A 241 3.88 -9.07 -13.34
CA PHE A 241 2.92 -8.26 -14.06
C PHE A 241 3.35 -8.00 -15.51
N ASP A 242 4.61 -7.62 -15.72
CA ASP A 242 5.15 -7.34 -17.05
C ASP A 242 5.18 -8.60 -17.93
N ARG A 243 5.60 -9.73 -17.35
CA ARG A 243 5.57 -11.02 -18.05
C ARG A 243 4.14 -11.43 -18.40
N LEU A 244 3.20 -11.28 -17.47
CA LEU A 244 1.78 -11.59 -17.69
C LEU A 244 1.22 -10.77 -18.85
N LYS A 245 1.50 -9.46 -18.88
CA LYS A 245 1.08 -8.58 -19.98
C LYS A 245 1.75 -8.97 -21.30
N SER A 246 3.03 -9.31 -21.29
CA SER A 246 3.74 -9.75 -22.49
C SER A 246 3.16 -11.05 -23.08
N VAL A 247 3.01 -12.10 -22.27
CA VAL A 247 2.51 -13.41 -22.74
C VAL A 247 1.04 -13.37 -23.18
N SER A 248 0.24 -12.45 -22.60
CA SER A 248 -1.16 -12.27 -22.93
C SER A 248 -1.42 -11.17 -23.97
N ARG A 249 -0.38 -10.49 -24.47
CA ARG A 249 -0.50 -9.29 -25.32
C ARG A 249 -1.39 -8.20 -24.69
N GLY A 250 -1.39 -8.11 -23.36
CA GLY A 250 -2.16 -7.17 -22.57
C GLY A 250 -3.57 -7.60 -22.20
N TYR A 251 -4.08 -8.71 -22.75
CA TYR A 251 -5.46 -9.18 -22.53
C TYR A 251 -5.70 -9.82 -21.16
N ALA A 252 -4.65 -10.26 -20.46
CA ALA A 252 -4.80 -10.78 -19.11
C ALA A 252 -4.87 -9.64 -18.09
N SER A 253 -5.80 -9.73 -17.15
CA SER A 253 -5.83 -8.91 -15.94
C SER A 253 -5.57 -9.77 -14.72
N MET A 254 -5.01 -9.15 -13.69
CA MET A 254 -4.65 -9.77 -12.43
C MET A 254 -5.25 -8.95 -11.30
N ASP A 255 -5.79 -9.67 -10.32
CA ASP A 255 -6.18 -9.17 -9.02
C ASP A 255 -5.57 -10.11 -7.97
N TYR A 256 -5.17 -9.62 -6.81
CA TYR A 256 -4.59 -10.46 -5.77
C TYR A 256 -5.06 -10.04 -4.37
N GLU A 257 -5.23 -11.03 -3.51
CA GLU A 257 -5.67 -10.87 -2.13
C GLU A 257 -4.71 -11.63 -1.20
N PHE A 258 -4.43 -11.02 -0.03
CA PHE A 258 -3.60 -11.57 1.04
C PHE A 258 -4.46 -12.19 2.14
#